data_AF-A0A4Q3X577-F1
#
_entry.id   AF-A0A4Q3X577-F1
#
_cell.length_a   1.000
_cell.length_b   1.000
_cell.length_c   1.000
_cell.angle_alpha   90.00
_cell.angle_beta   90.00
_cell.angle_gamma   90.00
#
_symmetry.space_group_name_H-M   'P 1'
#
loop_
_entity.id
_entity.type
_entity.pdbx_description
1 polymer ?
#
loop_
_entity_poly.entity_id
_entity_poly.type
_entity_poly.pdbx_seq_one_letter_code
_entity_poly.pdbx_strand_id
1 'polypeptide(L)'
;MKSLRTQLLASHLALVALMALVMVGAIINFFRLGASIDHILRDNYQSVVAAQNMKESLERQDSAATLFLAGQPEKARAQWKTSVVAFDKALADEQANITEEGERPVAQELEQNYQRYRGDMAALLAMKDESAAKKRYLASLEPQFLRIKSLAQQVLEINQSAILRADARAKREAQNGALVGSVMTLAALALAIWFARAAINSALTPLLALVQ
;
A
#
# COMPACT_ATOMS: atom_id res chain seq x y z
N MET A 1 -54.10 -28.73 14.68
CA MET A 1 -53.46 -27.92 15.74
C MET A 1 -51.96 -28.23 15.70
N LYS A 2 -51.09 -27.27 15.38
CA LYS A 2 -49.64 -27.52 15.50
C LYS A 2 -49.33 -27.72 16.98
N SER A 3 -48.54 -28.74 17.32
CA SER A 3 -48.18 -29.01 18.72
C SER A 3 -47.38 -27.82 19.26
N LEU A 4 -47.62 -27.45 20.53
CA LEU A 4 -46.91 -26.35 21.22
C LEU A 4 -45.38 -26.50 21.09
N ARG A 5 -44.89 -27.74 21.09
CA ARG A 5 -43.47 -28.07 20.90
C ARG A 5 -42.96 -27.66 19.52
N THR A 6 -43.73 -27.94 18.46
CA THR A 6 -43.36 -27.56 17.08
C THR A 6 -43.29 -26.05 16.92
N GLN A 7 -44.19 -25.32 17.59
CA GLN A 7 -44.24 -23.87 17.53
C GLN A 7 -43.08 -23.22 18.30
N LEU A 8 -42.73 -23.74 19.47
CA LEU A 8 -41.55 -23.33 20.24
C LEU A 8 -40.24 -23.66 19.53
N LEU A 9 -40.11 -24.85 18.94
CA LEU A 9 -38.94 -25.23 18.15
C LEU A 9 -38.76 -24.32 16.94
N ALA A 10 -39.84 -24.02 16.21
CA ALA A 10 -39.77 -23.15 15.03
C ALA A 10 -39.32 -21.72 15.35
N SER A 11 -39.77 -21.14 16.48
CA SER A 11 -39.36 -19.79 16.88
C SER A 11 -37.88 -19.73 17.30
N HIS A 12 -37.39 -20.75 18.01
CA HIS A 12 -35.98 -20.84 18.39
C HIS A 12 -35.08 -21.06 17.16
N LEU A 13 -35.47 -21.94 16.23
CA LEU A 13 -34.77 -22.13 14.96
C LEU A 13 -34.69 -20.85 14.14
N ALA A 14 -35.78 -20.07 14.08
CA ALA A 14 -35.78 -18.78 13.40
C ALA A 14 -34.81 -17.78 14.05
N LEU A 15 -34.73 -17.74 15.38
CA LEU A 15 -33.81 -16.87 16.10
C LEU A 15 -32.34 -17.28 15.88
N VAL A 16 -32.05 -18.58 15.92
CA VAL A 16 -30.72 -19.13 15.63
C VAL A 16 -30.30 -18.82 14.19
N ALA A 17 -31.21 -18.98 13.22
CA ALA A 17 -30.95 -18.64 11.82
C ALA A 17 -30.65 -17.15 11.64
N LEU A 18 -31.40 -16.27 12.33
CA LEU A 18 -31.15 -14.82 12.32
C LEU A 18 -29.77 -14.49 12.90
N MET A 19 -29.40 -15.10 14.03
CA MET A 19 -28.07 -14.91 14.63
C MET A 19 -26.96 -15.38 13.71
N ALA A 20 -27.11 -16.54 13.07
CA ALA A 20 -26.14 -17.06 12.12
C ALA A 20 -25.96 -16.10 10.93
N LEU A 21 -27.05 -15.52 10.43
CA LEU A 21 -27.00 -14.57 9.31
C LEU A 21 -26.27 -13.27 9.67
N VAL A 22 -26.53 -12.72 10.87
CA VAL A 22 -25.79 -11.55 11.39
C VAL A 22 -24.30 -11.87 11.55
N MET A 23 -23.98 -13.05 12.10
CA MET A 23 -22.60 -13.49 12.31
C MET A 23 -21.85 -13.64 10.98
N VAL A 24 -22.44 -14.32 9.99
CA VAL A 24 -21.85 -14.47 8.66
C VAL A 24 -21.63 -13.10 8.00
N GLY A 25 -22.61 -12.20 8.09
CA GLY A 25 -22.48 -10.82 7.59
C GLY A 25 -21.32 -10.06 8.25
N ALA A 26 -21.18 -10.18 9.57
CA ALA A 26 -20.08 -9.56 10.32
C ALA A 26 -18.71 -10.12 9.89
N ILE A 27 -18.60 -11.44 9.74
CA ILE A 27 -17.37 -12.12 9.28
C ILE A 27 -16.98 -11.67 7.87
N ILE A 28 -17.93 -11.63 6.92
CA ILE A 28 -17.67 -11.18 5.54
C ILE A 28 -17.20 -9.72 5.54
N ASN A 29 -17.85 -8.86 6.32
CA ASN A 29 -17.46 -7.44 6.41
C ASN A 29 -16.05 -7.28 6.99
N PHE A 30 -15.69 -8.10 7.98
CA PHE A 30 -14.35 -8.11 8.57
C PHE A 30 -13.28 -8.53 7.55
N PHE A 31 -13.49 -9.61 6.78
CA PHE A 31 -12.53 -10.06 5.79
C PHE A 31 -12.35 -9.10 4.60
N ARG A 32 -13.43 -8.41 4.19
CA ARG A 32 -13.34 -7.38 3.14
C ARG A 32 -12.46 -6.20 3.55
N LEU A 33 -12.41 -5.88 4.84
CA LEU A 33 -11.60 -4.79 5.36
C LEU A 33 -10.09 -5.10 5.29
N GLY A 34 -9.68 -6.36 5.48
CA GLY A 34 -8.27 -6.75 5.50
C GLY A 34 -7.64 -6.95 4.11
N ALA A 35 -8.37 -7.53 3.15
CA ALA A 35 -7.76 -8.07 1.94
C ALA A 35 -7.31 -7.03 0.90
N SER A 36 -7.90 -5.83 0.84
CA SER A 36 -7.50 -4.81 -0.16
C SER A 36 -6.30 -3.97 0.27
N ILE A 37 -5.98 -3.96 1.57
CA ILE A 37 -4.97 -3.10 2.17
C ILE A 37 -3.56 -3.70 2.02
N ASP A 38 -3.43 -5.01 2.22
CA ASP A 38 -2.12 -5.66 2.30
C ASP A 38 -1.33 -5.60 0.98
N HIS A 39 -2.00 -5.75 -0.16
CA HIS A 39 -1.33 -5.69 -1.47
C HIS A 39 -0.89 -4.27 -1.83
N ILE A 40 -1.76 -3.27 -1.66
CA ILE A 40 -1.43 -1.86 -1.99
C ILE A 40 -0.29 -1.36 -1.11
N LEU A 41 -0.30 -1.68 0.19
CA LEU A 41 0.78 -1.28 1.10
C LEU A 41 2.09 -1.97 0.74
N ARG A 42 2.05 -3.26 0.41
CA ARG A 42 3.25 -4.04 0.09
C ARG A 42 3.90 -3.55 -1.20
N ASP A 43 3.11 -3.32 -2.23
CA ASP A 43 3.64 -2.90 -3.53
C ASP A 43 4.16 -1.46 -3.41
N ASN A 44 3.38 -0.51 -2.90
CA ASN A 44 3.84 0.88 -2.79
C ASN A 44 5.04 1.03 -1.82
N TYR A 45 5.13 0.19 -0.79
CA TYR A 45 6.31 0.16 0.10
C TYR A 45 7.58 -0.32 -0.64
N GLN A 46 7.46 -1.29 -1.55
CA GLN A 46 8.59 -1.74 -2.36
C GLN A 46 9.13 -0.61 -3.25
N SER A 47 8.26 0.15 -3.93
CA SER A 47 8.68 1.34 -4.70
C SER A 47 9.33 2.42 -3.82
N VAL A 48 8.83 2.63 -2.59
CA VAL A 48 9.49 3.54 -1.63
C VAL A 48 10.91 3.08 -1.31
N VAL A 49 11.11 1.80 -1.02
CA VAL A 49 12.44 1.24 -0.72
C VAL A 49 13.35 1.31 -1.96
N ALA A 50 12.83 1.00 -3.14
CA ALA A 50 13.56 1.11 -4.40
C ALA A 50 14.04 2.56 -4.63
N ALA A 51 13.16 3.55 -4.46
CA ALA A 51 13.50 4.97 -4.57
C ALA A 51 14.55 5.43 -3.54
N GLN A 52 14.48 4.95 -2.30
CA GLN A 52 15.50 5.23 -1.28
C GLN A 52 16.86 4.64 -1.66
N ASN A 53 16.88 3.38 -2.10
CA ASN A 53 18.09 2.70 -2.54
C ASN A 53 18.71 3.36 -3.79
N MET A 54 17.89 3.82 -4.73
CA MET A 54 18.34 4.63 -5.87
C MET A 54 19.03 5.92 -5.40
N LYS A 55 18.43 6.65 -4.44
CA LYS A 55 19.03 7.88 -3.91
C LYS A 55 20.36 7.61 -3.20
N GLU A 56 20.42 6.62 -2.31
CA GLU A 56 21.65 6.28 -1.59
C GLU A 56 22.77 5.84 -2.55
N SER A 57 22.46 4.93 -3.47
CA SER A 57 23.45 4.46 -4.45
C SER A 57 23.92 5.58 -5.38
N LEU A 58 23.03 6.49 -5.78
CA LEU A 58 23.39 7.67 -6.56
C LEU A 58 24.31 8.62 -5.79
N GLU A 59 24.08 8.85 -4.49
CA GLU A 59 24.98 9.63 -3.62
C GLU A 59 26.37 8.98 -3.50
N ARG A 60 26.44 7.65 -3.51
CA ARG A 60 27.73 6.92 -3.58
C ARG A 60 28.42 7.10 -4.94
N GLN A 61 27.68 7.22 -6.04
CA GLN A 61 28.25 7.54 -7.35
C GLN A 61 28.79 8.96 -7.41
N ASP A 62 28.06 9.96 -6.89
CA ASP A 62 28.54 11.34 -6.80
C ASP A 62 29.79 11.45 -5.89
N SER A 63 29.79 10.74 -4.76
CA SER A 63 30.96 10.60 -3.89
C SER A 63 32.15 9.95 -4.61
N ALA A 64 31.92 9.09 -5.60
CA ALA A 64 33.00 8.54 -6.42
C ALA A 64 33.59 9.60 -7.37
N ALA A 65 32.78 10.52 -7.89
CA ALA A 65 33.27 11.66 -8.68
C ALA A 65 34.15 12.56 -7.80
N THR A 66 33.74 12.86 -6.57
CA THR A 66 34.56 13.69 -5.67
C THR A 66 35.86 13.00 -5.26
N LEU A 67 35.86 11.68 -5.03
CA LEU A 67 37.10 10.90 -4.82
C LEU A 67 38.04 10.96 -6.03
N PHE A 68 37.50 10.89 -7.25
CA PHE A 68 38.29 11.01 -8.46
C PHE A 68 38.96 12.39 -8.56
N LEU A 69 38.18 13.46 -8.34
CA LEU A 69 38.67 14.84 -8.32
C LEU A 69 39.65 15.11 -7.17
N ALA A 70 39.59 14.34 -6.08
CA ALA A 70 40.53 14.39 -4.97
C ALA A 70 41.81 13.54 -5.21
N GLY A 71 42.05 13.08 -6.44
CA GLY A 71 43.25 12.33 -6.80
C GLY A 71 43.25 10.87 -6.33
N GLN A 72 42.08 10.28 -6.06
CA GLN A 72 41.94 8.87 -5.64
C GLN A 72 41.21 8.02 -6.71
N PRO A 73 41.76 7.87 -7.92
CA PRO A 73 41.05 7.28 -9.07
C PRO A 73 40.70 5.79 -8.89
N GLU A 74 41.54 5.02 -8.20
CA GLU A 74 41.26 3.59 -7.95
C GLU A 74 40.07 3.41 -7.01
N LYS A 75 40.02 4.17 -5.91
CA LYS A 75 38.89 4.15 -4.97
C LYS A 75 37.61 4.65 -5.63
N ALA A 76 37.71 5.71 -6.43
CA ALA A 76 36.58 6.23 -7.20
C ALA A 76 35.99 5.16 -8.13
N ARG A 77 36.83 4.48 -8.93
CA ARG A 77 36.38 3.43 -9.86
C ARG A 77 35.76 2.24 -9.14
N ALA A 78 36.36 1.81 -8.03
CA ALA A 78 35.81 0.72 -7.21
C ALA A 78 34.43 1.09 -6.64
N GLN A 79 34.30 2.29 -6.05
CA GLN A 79 33.04 2.76 -5.48
C GLN A 79 31.97 2.96 -6.55
N TRP A 80 32.32 3.56 -7.69
CA TRP A 80 31.41 3.75 -8.82
C TRP A 80 30.87 2.41 -9.34
N LYS A 81 31.74 1.41 -9.54
CA LYS A 81 31.33 0.08 -10.01
C LYS A 81 30.30 -0.58 -9.08
N THR A 82 30.55 -0.55 -7.78
CA THR A 82 29.63 -1.16 -6.80
C THR A 82 28.31 -0.40 -6.70
N SER A 83 28.35 0.92 -6.71
CA SER A 83 27.15 1.77 -6.62
C SER A 83 26.30 1.76 -7.88
N VAL A 84 26.88 1.55 -9.07
CA VAL A 84 26.13 1.30 -10.31
C VAL A 84 25.29 0.03 -10.20
N VAL A 85 25.86 -1.08 -9.70
CA VAL A 85 25.12 -2.34 -9.52
C VAL A 85 23.94 -2.16 -8.56
N ALA A 86 24.15 -1.43 -7.45
CA ALA A 86 23.11 -1.15 -6.49
C ALA A 86 21.97 -0.30 -7.08
N PHE A 87 22.32 0.74 -7.87
CA PHE A 87 21.34 1.58 -8.53
C PHE A 87 20.57 0.80 -9.61
N ASP A 88 21.26 0.04 -10.46
CA ASP A 88 20.65 -0.74 -11.53
C ASP A 88 19.63 -1.75 -10.96
N LYS A 89 19.95 -2.38 -9.82
CA LYS A 89 19.02 -3.25 -9.10
C LYS A 89 17.80 -2.48 -8.60
N ALA A 90 18.01 -1.36 -7.90
CA ALA A 90 16.91 -0.57 -7.35
C ALA A 90 16.00 0.01 -8.43
N LEU A 91 16.56 0.41 -9.58
CA LEU A 91 15.79 0.85 -10.74
C LEU A 91 14.96 -0.31 -11.34
N ALA A 92 15.52 -1.51 -11.44
CA ALA A 92 14.78 -2.68 -11.90
C ALA A 92 13.64 -3.06 -10.95
N ASP A 93 13.88 -2.98 -9.64
CA ASP A 93 12.86 -3.22 -8.61
C ASP A 93 11.70 -2.21 -8.75
N GLU A 94 12.00 -0.93 -8.96
CA GLU A 94 11.00 0.11 -9.24
C GLU A 94 10.23 -0.15 -10.54
N GLN A 95 10.92 -0.43 -11.64
CA GLN A 95 10.29 -0.66 -12.95
C GLN A 95 9.36 -1.88 -12.96
N ALA A 96 9.68 -2.90 -12.15
CA ALA A 96 8.86 -4.08 -11.99
C ALA A 96 7.60 -3.83 -11.14
N ASN A 97 7.55 -2.72 -10.40
CA ASN A 97 6.56 -2.46 -9.35
C ASN A 97 5.83 -1.11 -9.54
N ILE A 98 5.62 -0.70 -10.79
CA ILE A 98 4.84 0.49 -11.11
C ILE A 98 3.34 0.21 -10.88
N THR A 99 2.76 0.86 -9.88
CA THR A 99 1.38 0.65 -9.41
C THR A 99 0.52 1.91 -9.43
N GLU A 100 1.10 3.09 -9.35
CA GLU A 100 0.37 4.35 -9.19
C GLU A 100 0.27 5.16 -10.48
N GLU A 101 -0.81 5.94 -10.60
CA GLU A 101 -1.00 6.86 -11.72
C GLU A 101 0.06 7.96 -11.68
N GLY A 102 0.72 8.20 -12.83
CA GLY A 102 1.80 9.19 -12.95
C GLY A 102 3.19 8.68 -12.54
N GLU A 103 3.32 7.48 -11.97
CA GLU A 103 4.62 6.88 -11.62
C GLU A 103 5.43 6.50 -12.87
N ARG A 104 4.79 5.85 -13.85
CA ARG A 104 5.46 5.36 -15.08
C ARG A 104 6.25 6.44 -15.83
N PRO A 105 5.67 7.63 -16.14
CA PRO A 105 6.43 8.70 -16.78
C PRO A 105 7.67 9.14 -15.99
N VAL A 106 7.56 9.21 -14.66
CA VAL A 106 8.68 9.62 -13.79
C VAL A 106 9.78 8.56 -13.79
N ALA A 107 9.42 7.28 -13.68
CA ALA A 107 10.38 6.16 -13.74
C ALA A 107 11.13 6.10 -15.08
N GLN A 108 10.42 6.34 -16.20
CA GLN A 108 11.03 6.40 -17.53
C GLN A 108 11.97 7.60 -17.68
N GLU A 109 11.58 8.77 -17.18
CA GLU A 109 12.44 9.94 -17.19
C GLU A 109 13.70 9.72 -16.33
N LEU A 110 13.55 9.09 -15.17
CA LEU A 110 14.64 8.73 -14.27
C LEU A 110 15.65 7.82 -14.97
N GLU A 111 15.19 6.74 -15.60
CA GLU A 111 16.03 5.82 -16.37
C GLU A 111 16.83 6.56 -17.45
N GLN A 112 16.17 7.40 -18.25
CA GLN A 112 16.83 8.14 -19.33
C GLN A 112 17.90 9.10 -18.81
N ASN A 113 17.62 9.83 -17.73
CA ASN A 113 18.60 10.73 -17.11
C ASN A 113 19.76 9.93 -16.50
N TYR A 114 19.48 8.79 -15.88
CA TYR A 114 20.50 7.95 -15.29
C TYR A 114 21.45 7.33 -16.32
N GLN A 115 20.94 6.87 -17.48
CA GLN A 115 21.80 6.36 -18.54
C GLN A 115 22.77 7.43 -19.07
N ARG A 116 22.31 8.69 -19.19
CA ARG A 116 23.17 9.82 -19.56
C ARG A 116 24.23 10.09 -18.49
N TYR A 117 23.82 10.13 -17.23
CA TYR A 117 24.72 10.33 -16.09
C TYR A 117 25.80 9.26 -16.01
N ARG A 118 25.43 7.98 -16.20
CA ARG A 118 26.36 6.86 -16.21
C ARG A 118 27.42 6.99 -17.32
N GLY A 119 27.00 7.41 -18.52
CA GLY A 119 27.92 7.68 -19.63
C GLY A 119 28.88 8.83 -19.33
N ASP A 120 28.35 9.93 -18.80
CA ASP A 120 29.14 11.11 -18.45
C ASP A 120 30.12 10.86 -17.30
N MET A 121 29.72 10.03 -16.34
CA MET A 121 30.56 9.60 -15.22
C MET A 121 31.70 8.71 -15.71
N ALA A 122 31.42 7.76 -16.60
CA ALA A 122 32.46 6.94 -17.24
C ALA A 122 33.47 7.80 -17.99
N ALA A 123 33.00 8.82 -18.72
CA ALA A 123 33.87 9.77 -19.42
C ALA A 123 34.73 10.58 -18.45
N LEU A 124 34.16 11.07 -17.34
CA LEU A 124 34.92 11.80 -16.31
C LEU A 124 36.03 10.93 -15.71
N LEU A 125 35.74 9.68 -15.35
CA LEU A 125 36.72 8.75 -14.75
C LEU A 125 37.85 8.32 -15.71
N ALA A 126 37.73 8.62 -17.01
CA ALA A 126 38.75 8.39 -18.03
C ALA A 126 39.61 9.65 -18.31
N MET A 127 39.23 10.82 -17.77
CA MET A 127 39.96 12.07 -18.00
C MET A 127 41.32 12.05 -17.31
N LYS A 128 42.32 12.68 -17.94
CA LYS A 128 43.67 12.87 -17.37
C LYS A 128 43.90 14.29 -16.86
N ASP A 129 43.19 15.26 -17.44
CA ASP A 129 43.27 16.67 -17.05
C ASP A 129 42.28 16.94 -15.90
N GLU A 130 42.83 17.24 -14.72
CA GLU A 130 42.09 17.52 -13.50
C GLU A 130 41.22 18.78 -13.59
N SER A 131 41.73 19.83 -14.23
CA SER A 131 41.00 21.10 -14.38
C SER A 131 39.79 20.91 -15.29
N ALA A 132 39.99 20.20 -16.41
CA ALA A 132 38.90 19.82 -17.30
C ALA A 132 37.89 18.89 -16.62
N ALA A 133 38.34 17.93 -15.81
CA ALA A 133 37.46 17.03 -15.07
C ALA A 133 36.59 17.79 -14.06
N LYS A 134 37.18 18.69 -13.28
CA LYS A 134 36.44 19.54 -12.31
C LYS A 134 35.40 20.41 -13.01
N LYS A 135 35.76 21.02 -14.15
CA LYS A 135 34.82 21.82 -14.94
C LYS A 135 33.67 20.96 -15.47
N ARG A 136 33.95 19.75 -15.97
CA ARG A 136 32.91 18.82 -16.45
C ARG A 136 31.98 18.37 -15.33
N TYR A 137 32.51 18.13 -14.13
CA TYR A 137 31.70 17.76 -12.97
C TYR A 137 30.66 18.84 -12.64
N LEU A 138 31.12 20.07 -12.40
CA LEU A 138 30.25 21.19 -12.01
C LEU A 138 29.27 21.59 -13.11
N ALA A 139 29.68 21.53 -14.38
CA ALA A 139 28.84 21.98 -15.49
C ALA A 139 27.80 20.95 -15.95
N SER A 140 28.01 19.66 -15.70
CA SER A 140 27.17 18.58 -16.26
C SER A 140 26.76 17.54 -15.23
N LEU A 141 27.70 16.91 -14.53
CA LEU A 141 27.40 15.77 -13.66
C LEU A 141 26.61 16.17 -12.41
N GLU A 142 26.97 17.28 -11.75
CA GLU A 142 26.24 17.76 -10.57
C GLU A 142 24.77 18.11 -10.89
N PRO A 143 24.45 18.89 -11.95
CA PRO A 143 23.06 19.09 -12.37
C PRO A 143 22.30 17.80 -12.69
N GLN A 144 22.94 16.84 -13.37
CA GLN A 144 22.33 15.55 -13.69
C GLN A 144 22.04 14.72 -12.43
N PHE A 145 23.00 14.67 -11.50
CA PHE A 145 22.85 14.04 -10.19
C PHE A 145 21.62 14.61 -9.45
N LEU A 146 21.51 15.94 -9.37
CA LEU A 146 20.38 16.60 -8.72
C LEU A 146 19.05 16.29 -9.41
N ARG A 147 19.02 16.22 -10.76
CA ARG A 147 17.81 15.84 -11.50
C ARG A 147 17.37 14.42 -11.18
N ILE A 148 18.29 13.45 -11.20
CA ILE A 148 17.97 12.04 -10.92
C ILE A 148 17.52 11.90 -9.46
N LYS A 149 18.19 12.57 -8.51
CA LYS A 149 17.79 12.59 -7.10
C LYS A 149 16.37 13.15 -6.92
N SER A 150 16.02 14.21 -7.65
CA SER A 150 14.66 14.78 -7.66
C SER A 150 13.63 13.83 -8.27
N LEU A 151 13.95 13.11 -9.34
CA LEU A 151 13.05 12.13 -9.95
C LEU A 151 12.81 10.93 -9.01
N ALA A 152 13.87 10.40 -8.38
CA ALA A 152 13.73 9.36 -7.37
C ALA A 152 12.92 9.83 -6.16
N GLN A 153 13.05 11.11 -5.77
CA GLN A 153 12.23 11.71 -4.74
C GLN A 153 10.74 11.78 -5.14
N GLN A 154 10.43 12.09 -6.41
CA GLN A 154 9.05 12.10 -6.91
C GLN A 154 8.42 10.70 -6.90
N VAL A 155 9.16 9.67 -7.30
CA VAL A 155 8.71 8.26 -7.19
C VAL A 155 8.35 7.93 -5.73
N LEU A 156 9.22 8.30 -4.80
CA LEU A 156 8.99 8.10 -3.37
C LEU A 156 7.74 8.84 -2.89
N GLU A 157 7.54 10.08 -3.30
CA GLU A 157 6.38 10.91 -2.90
C GLU A 157 5.06 10.39 -3.45
N ILE A 158 5.04 9.91 -4.70
CA ILE A 158 3.86 9.28 -5.32
C ILE A 158 3.41 8.08 -4.47
N ASN A 159 4.35 7.19 -4.16
CA ASN A 159 4.08 5.96 -3.42
C ASN A 159 3.75 6.20 -1.94
N GLN A 160 4.43 7.13 -1.27
CA GLN A 160 4.07 7.53 0.10
C GLN A 160 2.66 8.15 0.16
N SER A 161 2.33 9.01 -0.80
CA SER A 161 0.99 9.61 -0.88
C SER A 161 -0.08 8.53 -1.11
N ALA A 162 0.23 7.52 -1.90
CA ALA A 162 -0.66 6.39 -2.12
C ALA A 162 -0.92 5.56 -0.86
N ILE A 163 0.13 5.27 -0.08
CA ILE A 163 0.01 4.62 1.23
C ILE A 163 -0.91 5.42 2.16
N LEU A 164 -0.76 6.74 2.23
CA LEU A 164 -1.61 7.61 3.05
C LEU A 164 -3.07 7.62 2.56
N ARG A 165 -3.29 7.65 1.24
CA ARG A 165 -4.65 7.53 0.66
C ARG A 165 -5.29 6.19 0.98
N ALA A 166 -4.53 5.10 0.92
CA ALA A 166 -4.99 3.76 1.26
C ALA A 166 -5.39 3.65 2.74
N ASP A 167 -4.57 4.14 3.67
CA ASP A 167 -4.91 4.19 5.11
C ASP A 167 -6.20 5.01 5.36
N ALA A 168 -6.32 6.19 4.76
CA ALA A 168 -7.51 7.02 4.91
C ALA A 168 -8.77 6.34 4.34
N ARG A 169 -8.64 5.59 3.24
CA ARG A 169 -9.73 4.80 2.65
C ARG A 169 -10.14 3.65 3.58
N ALA A 170 -9.17 2.87 4.07
CA ALA A 170 -9.38 1.77 5.00
C ALA A 170 -10.14 2.22 6.26
N LYS A 171 -9.74 3.35 6.86
CA LYS A 171 -10.42 3.92 8.03
C LYS A 171 -11.87 4.30 7.74
N ARG A 172 -12.14 4.92 6.58
CA ARG A 172 -13.52 5.26 6.17
C ARG A 172 -14.37 4.02 5.92
N GLU A 173 -13.83 3.02 5.25
CA GLU A 173 -14.51 1.74 5.01
C GLU A 173 -14.83 1.01 6.32
N ALA A 174 -13.91 1.04 7.29
CA ALA A 174 -14.12 0.47 8.62
C ALA A 174 -15.26 1.19 9.36
N GLN A 175 -15.26 2.52 9.34
CA GLN A 175 -16.29 3.35 9.99
C GLN A 175 -17.68 3.10 9.37
N ASN A 176 -17.77 3.09 8.04
CA ASN A 176 -19.01 2.80 7.33
C ASN A 176 -19.49 1.38 7.61
N GLY A 177 -18.58 0.40 7.58
CA GLY A 177 -18.88 -0.99 7.90
C GLY A 177 -19.41 -1.16 9.33
N ALA A 178 -18.83 -0.45 10.30
CA ALA A 178 -19.29 -0.44 11.69
C ALA A 178 -20.68 0.18 11.84
N LEU A 179 -20.96 1.29 11.14
CA LEU A 179 -22.28 1.94 11.17
C LEU A 179 -23.35 1.05 10.55
N VAL A 180 -23.10 0.50 9.35
CA VAL A 180 -24.02 -0.42 8.68
C VAL A 180 -24.24 -1.69 9.52
N GLY A 181 -23.17 -2.26 10.08
CA GLY A 181 -23.24 -3.41 10.98
C GLY A 181 -24.07 -3.14 12.24
N SER A 182 -23.93 -1.95 12.83
CA SER A 182 -24.71 -1.52 13.99
C SER A 182 -26.20 -1.40 13.67
N VAL A 183 -26.54 -0.77 12.54
CA VAL A 183 -27.93 -0.64 12.07
C VAL A 183 -28.55 -2.01 11.80
N MET A 184 -27.83 -2.92 11.13
CA MET A 184 -28.30 -4.29 10.88
C MET A 184 -28.50 -5.07 12.18
N THR A 185 -27.60 -4.92 13.15
CA THR A 185 -27.70 -5.59 14.46
C THR A 185 -28.91 -5.09 15.24
N LEU A 186 -29.15 -3.77 15.25
CA LEU A 186 -30.33 -3.18 15.89
C LEU A 186 -31.64 -3.64 15.21
N ALA A 187 -31.67 -3.68 13.88
CA ALA A 187 -32.82 -4.17 13.13
C ALA A 187 -33.09 -5.67 13.41
N ALA A 188 -32.05 -6.50 13.45
CA ALA A 188 -32.15 -7.91 13.80
C ALA A 188 -32.65 -8.10 15.24
N LEU A 189 -32.17 -7.28 16.19
CA LEU A 189 -32.63 -7.30 17.57
C LEU A 189 -34.13 -6.93 17.66
N ALA A 190 -34.57 -5.89 16.96
CA ALA A 190 -35.98 -5.51 16.90
C ALA A 190 -36.85 -6.64 16.31
N LEU A 191 -36.38 -7.28 15.24
CA LEU A 191 -37.05 -8.42 14.61
C LEU A 191 -37.15 -9.62 15.57
N ALA A 192 -36.07 -9.91 16.30
CA ALA A 192 -36.03 -10.98 17.30
C ALA A 192 -37.02 -10.75 18.44
N ILE A 193 -37.08 -9.51 18.96
CA ILE A 193 -38.06 -9.12 19.99
C ILE A 193 -39.49 -9.28 19.46
N TRP A 194 -39.74 -8.84 18.23
CA TRP A 194 -41.04 -8.98 17.58
C TRP A 194 -41.44 -10.47 17.42
N PHE A 195 -40.54 -11.32 16.93
CA PHE A 195 -40.76 -12.77 16.80
C PHE A 195 -41.04 -13.43 18.16
N ALA A 196 -40.26 -13.07 19.19
CA ALA A 196 -40.47 -13.58 20.54
C ALA A 196 -41.88 -13.22 21.06
N ARG A 197 -42.30 -11.96 20.90
CA ARG A 197 -43.65 -11.50 21.30
C ARG A 197 -44.75 -12.21 20.52
N ALA A 198 -44.60 -12.36 19.20
CA ALA A 198 -45.56 -13.07 18.36
C ALA A 198 -45.70 -14.56 18.73
N ALA A 199 -44.58 -15.22 19.04
CA ALA A 199 -44.57 -16.61 19.47
C ALA A 199 -45.25 -16.80 20.82
N ILE A 200 -44.96 -15.92 21.80
CA ILE A 200 -45.61 -15.93 23.12
C ILE A 200 -47.12 -15.74 22.98
N ASN A 201 -47.56 -14.74 22.22
CA ASN A 201 -48.98 -14.48 22.00
C ASN A 201 -49.67 -15.70 21.40
N SER A 202 -49.14 -16.25 20.31
CA SER A 202 -49.77 -17.39 19.64
C SER A 202 -49.77 -18.68 20.47
N ALA A 203 -48.82 -18.86 21.40
CA ALA A 203 -48.81 -19.99 22.33
C ALA A 203 -49.80 -19.80 23.51
N LEU A 204 -49.97 -18.58 24.01
CA LEU A 204 -50.80 -18.27 25.18
C LEU A 204 -52.29 -18.08 24.86
N THR A 205 -52.66 -17.54 23.68
CA THR A 205 -54.08 -17.34 23.29
C THR A 205 -54.94 -18.61 23.41
N PRO A 206 -54.52 -19.79 22.90
CA PRO A 206 -55.31 -21.01 23.04
C PRO A 206 -55.34 -21.58 24.47
N LEU A 207 -54.34 -21.29 25.30
CA LEU A 207 -54.31 -21.73 26.71
C LEU A 207 -55.27 -20.90 27.57
N LEU A 208 -55.35 -19.59 27.33
CA LEU A 208 -56.31 -18.71 28.02
C LEU A 208 -57.76 -19.07 27.67
N ALA A 209 -58.02 -19.50 26.43
CA ALA A 209 -59.33 -19.98 25.99
C ALA A 209 -59.78 -21.30 26.63
N LEU A 210 -58.89 -22.04 27.31
CA LEU A 210 -59.21 -23.28 28.03
C LEU A 210 -59.48 -23.05 29.53
N VAL A 211 -59.21 -21.86 30.04
CA VAL A 211 -59.40 -21.47 31.45
C VAL A 211 -60.69 -20.65 31.66
N GLN A 212 -61.32 -20.19 30.56
CA GLN A 212 -62.65 -19.57 30.53
C GLN A 212 -63.70 -20.60 30.14
#